data_AF-A0A2N3LCY0-F1
#
_entry.id   AF-A0A2N3LCY0-F1
#
_cell.length_a   1.000
_cell.length_b   1.000
_cell.length_c   1.000
_cell.angle_alpha   90.00
_cell.angle_beta   90.00
_cell.angle_gamma   90.00
#
_symmetry.space_group_name_H-M   'P 1'
#
loop_
_entity.id
_entity.type
_entity.pdbx_description
1 polymer ?
#
loop_
_entity_poly.entity_id
_entity_poly.type
_entity_poly.pdbx_seq_one_letter_code
_entity_poly.pdbx_strand_id
1 'polypeptide(L)'
;MGIRSKLAEIIDGSYIVVLEKVNNGLINLNEFDTGKIIHHQNQVEATIWFRHFGQYATDNISKALGTGTSYGKKGGLDGLAIKLKRESFAIKYNYRHEHNTVTVNEERAITIPFFEVDQKLRQSSNFSKRNKFGEFEPMHLYYLEDIVDCIESEFAGWVEENLKTREISDEEKENGDFPQEWDTCLTDESNELFAEKKSQLELAFAKATGVFYEFNGGLIIE
;
A
#
# COMPACT_ATOMS: atom_id res chain seq x y z
N MET A 1 25.87 -13.00 13.29
CA MET A 1 25.03 -13.61 12.23
C MET A 1 24.51 -12.46 11.39
N GLY A 2 24.88 -12.33 10.11
CA GLY A 2 24.29 -11.26 9.30
C GLY A 2 22.86 -11.59 8.90
N ILE A 3 22.14 -10.55 8.49
CA ILE A 3 20.72 -10.62 8.17
C ILE A 3 20.57 -10.82 6.66
N ARG A 4 19.48 -11.44 6.21
CA ARG A 4 19.13 -11.57 4.78
C ARG A 4 17.89 -10.73 4.52
N SER A 5 17.81 -10.08 3.35
CA SER A 5 16.56 -9.46 2.92
C SER A 5 15.44 -10.50 2.96
N LYS A 6 14.35 -10.12 3.62
CA LYS A 6 13.17 -10.95 3.80
C LYS A 6 11.97 -10.10 3.45
N LEU A 7 11.30 -10.45 2.35
CA LEU A 7 10.01 -9.85 2.00
C LEU A 7 8.92 -10.37 2.95
N ALA A 8 7.85 -9.59 3.09
CA ALA A 8 6.66 -10.06 3.79
C ALA A 8 6.13 -11.34 3.14
N GLU A 9 5.88 -12.34 3.97
CA GLU A 9 5.44 -13.67 3.57
C GLU A 9 3.98 -13.63 3.10
N ILE A 10 3.72 -14.27 1.95
CA ILE A 10 2.36 -14.51 1.46
C ILE A 10 1.71 -15.51 2.40
N ILE A 11 0.58 -15.13 2.99
CA ILE A 11 -0.20 -15.94 3.92
C ILE A 11 -1.67 -15.92 3.47
N ASP A 12 -2.31 -17.08 3.46
CA ASP A 12 -3.73 -17.19 3.15
C ASP A 12 -4.56 -16.41 4.18
N GLY A 13 -5.52 -15.64 3.69
CA GLY A 13 -6.35 -14.76 4.49
C GLY A 13 -5.83 -13.33 4.63
N SER A 14 -4.57 -13.06 4.27
CA SER A 14 -4.02 -11.70 4.26
C SER A 14 -4.68 -10.82 3.20
N TYR A 15 -4.83 -9.54 3.53
CA TYR A 15 -5.28 -8.53 2.58
C TYR A 15 -4.11 -7.96 1.78
N ILE A 16 -4.39 -7.58 0.54
CA ILE A 16 -3.40 -7.01 -0.36
C ILE A 16 -3.92 -5.72 -1.00
N VAL A 17 -3.00 -5.03 -1.66
CA VAL A 17 -3.24 -3.88 -2.53
C VAL A 17 -2.56 -4.13 -3.87
N VAL A 18 -3.27 -3.85 -4.96
CA VAL A 18 -2.75 -3.95 -6.34
C VAL A 18 -1.81 -2.76 -6.62
N LEU A 19 -0.62 -3.04 -7.16
CA LEU A 19 0.44 -2.04 -7.38
C LEU A 19 0.48 -1.47 -8.80
N GLU A 20 -0.24 -2.10 -9.72
CA GLU A 20 -0.28 -1.71 -11.13
C GLU A 20 -1.61 -2.15 -11.72
N LYS A 21 -2.10 -1.39 -12.69
CA LYS A 21 -3.35 -1.73 -13.37
C LYS A 21 -3.25 -3.09 -14.05
N VAL A 22 -4.19 -4.00 -13.74
CA VAL A 22 -4.32 -5.29 -14.42
C VAL A 22 -5.52 -5.22 -15.36
N ASN A 23 -5.28 -5.30 -16.66
CA ASN A 23 -6.33 -5.31 -17.68
C ASN A 23 -6.27 -6.61 -18.49
N ASN A 24 -7.24 -7.48 -18.25
CA ASN A 24 -7.44 -8.73 -18.95
C ASN A 24 -8.89 -8.79 -19.50
N GLY A 25 -9.15 -8.02 -20.55
CA GLY A 25 -10.45 -7.98 -21.21
C GLY A 25 -11.52 -7.31 -20.34
N LEU A 26 -12.47 -8.09 -19.81
CA LEU A 26 -13.52 -7.58 -18.94
C LEU A 26 -13.05 -7.36 -17.49
N ILE A 27 -11.91 -7.95 -17.13
CA ILE A 27 -11.31 -7.83 -15.80
C ILE A 27 -10.38 -6.63 -15.80
N ASN A 28 -10.75 -5.61 -15.04
CA ASN A 28 -9.94 -4.41 -14.83
C ASN A 28 -9.76 -4.21 -13.33
N LEU A 29 -8.53 -4.41 -12.85
CA LEU A 29 -8.10 -3.99 -11.53
C LEU A 29 -7.35 -2.68 -11.68
N ASN A 30 -7.72 -1.69 -10.88
CA ASN A 30 -6.98 -0.44 -10.76
C ASN A 30 -5.86 -0.57 -9.73
N GLU A 31 -4.91 0.36 -9.80
CA GLU A 31 -3.98 0.57 -8.69
C GLU A 31 -4.78 0.86 -7.41
N PHE A 32 -4.28 0.37 -6.29
CA PHE A 32 -4.92 0.43 -4.98
C PHE A 32 -6.16 -0.44 -4.76
N ASP A 33 -6.60 -1.21 -5.77
CA ASP A 33 -7.67 -2.19 -5.55
C ASP A 33 -7.26 -3.20 -4.47
N THR A 34 -8.20 -3.45 -3.56
CA THR A 34 -7.98 -4.32 -2.42
C THR A 34 -8.57 -5.71 -2.65
N GLY A 35 -7.82 -6.72 -2.22
CA GLY A 35 -8.23 -8.12 -2.34
C GLY A 35 -7.79 -8.93 -1.12
N LYS A 36 -8.29 -10.16 -1.04
CA LYS A 36 -7.91 -11.12 0.00
C LYS A 36 -7.25 -12.33 -0.63
N ILE A 37 -6.07 -12.72 -0.15
CA ILE A 37 -5.42 -13.96 -0.57
C ILE A 37 -6.28 -15.12 -0.10
N ILE A 38 -6.75 -15.95 -1.03
CA ILE A 38 -7.55 -17.15 -0.74
C ILE A 38 -6.74 -18.43 -0.91
N HIS A 39 -5.62 -18.36 -1.63
CA HIS A 39 -4.73 -19.49 -1.84
C HIS A 39 -3.36 -18.99 -2.32
N HIS A 40 -2.28 -19.61 -1.84
CA HIS A 40 -0.95 -19.52 -2.44
C HIS A 40 -0.27 -20.90 -2.44
N GLN A 41 0.57 -21.15 -3.45
CA GLN A 41 1.36 -22.40 -3.55
C GLN A 41 2.83 -22.19 -3.15
N ASN A 42 3.31 -20.96 -3.29
CA ASN A 42 4.69 -20.56 -3.10
C ASN A 42 4.74 -19.05 -2.80
N GLN A 43 5.94 -18.50 -2.69
CA GLN A 43 6.16 -17.08 -2.37
C GLN A 43 6.32 -16.18 -3.62
N VAL A 44 5.99 -16.66 -4.82
CA VAL A 44 6.11 -15.89 -6.08
C VAL A 44 4.77 -15.47 -6.69
N GLU A 45 3.66 -16.09 -6.28
CA GLU A 45 2.32 -15.79 -6.78
C GLU A 45 1.23 -16.19 -5.78
N ALA A 46 0.07 -15.55 -5.87
CA ALA A 46 -1.09 -15.85 -5.03
C ALA A 46 -2.39 -15.72 -5.84
N THR A 47 -3.39 -16.50 -5.45
CA THR A 47 -4.77 -16.33 -5.91
C THR A 47 -5.49 -15.40 -4.93
N ILE A 48 -5.95 -14.27 -5.45
CA ILE A 48 -6.54 -13.19 -4.68
C ILE A 48 -7.99 -13.01 -5.11
N TRP A 49 -8.90 -12.99 -4.15
CA TRP A 49 -10.30 -12.71 -4.35
C TRP A 49 -10.58 -11.20 -4.23
N PHE A 50 -11.20 -10.64 -5.26
CA PHE A 50 -11.63 -9.25 -5.34
C PHE A 50 -13.15 -9.19 -5.33
N ARG A 51 -13.72 -8.62 -4.26
CA ARG A 51 -15.17 -8.62 -4.01
C ARG A 51 -15.95 -7.68 -4.94
N HIS A 52 -15.33 -6.60 -5.42
CA HIS A 52 -16.03 -5.58 -6.19
C HIS A 52 -16.52 -6.06 -7.57
N PHE A 53 -16.00 -7.18 -8.08
CA PHE A 53 -16.51 -7.76 -9.32
C PHE A 53 -17.84 -8.48 -9.08
N GLY A 54 -18.85 -8.17 -9.90
CA GLY A 54 -20.12 -8.88 -9.84
C GLY A 54 -21.09 -8.33 -8.80
N GLN A 55 -20.68 -7.26 -8.09
CA GLN A 55 -21.49 -6.62 -7.06
C GLN A 55 -22.73 -5.97 -7.65
N TYR A 56 -22.65 -5.47 -8.89
CA TYR A 56 -23.77 -4.84 -9.57
C TYR A 56 -24.16 -5.57 -10.85
N ALA A 57 -25.46 -5.58 -11.15
CA ALA A 57 -26.00 -6.12 -12.41
C ALA A 57 -25.53 -5.31 -13.64
N THR A 58 -25.07 -4.08 -13.42
CA THR A 58 -24.51 -3.20 -14.44
C THR A 58 -23.07 -3.51 -14.81
N ASP A 59 -22.36 -4.30 -13.98
CA ASP A 59 -20.96 -4.65 -14.22
C ASP A 59 -20.82 -5.41 -15.54
N ASN A 60 -19.78 -5.08 -16.30
CA ASN A 60 -19.53 -5.69 -17.60
C ASN A 60 -19.37 -7.21 -17.50
N ILE A 61 -18.73 -7.69 -16.42
CA ILE A 61 -18.58 -9.11 -16.13
C ILE A 61 -19.95 -9.74 -15.82
N SER A 62 -20.78 -9.11 -14.98
CA SER A 62 -22.12 -9.60 -14.66
C SER A 62 -23.00 -9.73 -15.90
N LYS A 63 -22.96 -8.73 -16.77
CA LYS A 63 -23.67 -8.74 -18.05
C LYS A 63 -23.19 -9.86 -18.96
N ALA A 64 -21.88 -10.01 -19.11
CA ALA A 64 -21.29 -11.02 -19.98
C ALA A 64 -21.56 -12.46 -19.49
N LEU A 65 -21.53 -12.69 -18.17
CA LEU A 65 -21.84 -13.99 -17.58
C LEU A 65 -23.34 -14.25 -17.43
N GLY A 66 -24.17 -13.24 -17.69
CA GLY A 66 -25.61 -13.32 -17.46
C GLY A 66 -25.95 -13.55 -15.99
N THR A 67 -25.08 -13.18 -15.04
CA THR A 67 -25.36 -13.26 -13.60
C THR A 67 -26.21 -12.06 -13.18
N GLY A 68 -27.21 -12.28 -12.33
CA GLY A 68 -28.09 -11.19 -11.89
C GLY A 68 -29.16 -11.67 -10.90
N THR A 69 -29.70 -10.75 -10.13
CA THR A 69 -30.68 -10.99 -9.04
C THR A 69 -32.13 -11.13 -9.54
N SER A 70 -32.36 -11.18 -10.85
CA SER A 70 -33.68 -11.31 -11.45
C SER A 70 -34.28 -12.72 -11.28
N TYR A 71 -35.60 -12.79 -11.11
CA TYR A 71 -36.37 -14.05 -11.07
C TYR A 71 -35.99 -14.96 -12.26
N GLY A 72 -35.66 -16.23 -11.97
CA GLY A 72 -35.33 -17.25 -12.98
C GLY A 72 -33.84 -17.56 -13.16
N LYS A 73 -32.92 -16.82 -12.53
CA LYS A 73 -31.48 -17.13 -12.54
C LYS A 73 -31.08 -18.04 -11.39
N LYS A 74 -30.17 -19.00 -11.65
CA LYS A 74 -29.76 -20.05 -10.70
C LYS A 74 -28.55 -19.66 -9.83
N GLY A 75 -28.04 -18.43 -9.92
CA GLY A 75 -26.88 -17.97 -9.15
C GLY A 75 -26.47 -16.52 -9.45
N GLY A 76 -25.64 -15.96 -8.58
CA GLY A 76 -25.01 -14.64 -8.70
C GLY A 76 -23.48 -14.74 -8.72
N LEU A 77 -22.82 -13.65 -9.07
CA LEU A 77 -21.36 -13.51 -8.98
C LEU A 77 -21.05 -12.74 -7.69
N ASP A 78 -20.16 -13.27 -6.85
CA ASP A 78 -19.68 -12.60 -5.63
C ASP A 78 -18.14 -12.55 -5.66
N GLY A 79 -17.64 -11.55 -6.37
CA GLY A 79 -16.21 -11.36 -6.61
C GLY A 79 -15.59 -12.31 -7.63
N LEU A 80 -14.31 -12.08 -7.90
CA LEU A 80 -13.51 -12.88 -8.83
C LEU A 80 -12.15 -13.18 -8.23
N ALA A 81 -11.70 -14.43 -8.39
CA ALA A 81 -10.39 -14.87 -7.95
C ALA A 81 -9.39 -14.76 -9.11
N ILE A 82 -8.33 -13.96 -8.93
CA ILE A 82 -7.31 -13.69 -9.94
C ILE A 82 -5.96 -14.14 -9.39
N LYS A 83 -5.20 -14.87 -10.20
CA LYS A 83 -3.82 -15.21 -9.87
C LYS A 83 -2.92 -14.03 -10.23
N LEU A 84 -2.27 -13.43 -9.24
CA LEU A 84 -1.30 -12.35 -9.43
C LEU A 84 0.09 -12.79 -9.01
N LYS A 85 1.10 -12.28 -9.70
CA LYS A 85 2.50 -12.42 -9.30
C LYS A 85 2.79 -11.52 -8.10
N ARG A 86 3.78 -11.90 -7.29
CA ARG A 86 4.20 -11.15 -6.10
C ARG A 86 4.60 -9.71 -6.40
N GLU A 87 5.12 -9.43 -7.60
CA GLU A 87 5.50 -8.09 -8.05
C GLU A 87 4.31 -7.15 -8.32
N SER A 88 3.10 -7.70 -8.55
CA SER A 88 1.91 -6.92 -8.88
C SER A 88 1.04 -6.57 -7.66
N PHE A 89 1.42 -7.01 -6.45
CA PHE A 89 0.68 -6.70 -5.22
C PHE A 89 1.59 -6.52 -3.99
N ALA A 90 1.14 -5.70 -3.06
CA ALA A 90 1.71 -5.58 -1.72
C ALA A 90 0.75 -6.10 -0.66
N ILE A 91 1.30 -6.70 0.40
CA ILE A 91 0.50 -7.20 1.53
C ILE A 91 0.17 -6.02 2.43
N LYS A 92 -1.10 -5.84 2.79
CA LYS A 92 -1.48 -4.78 3.73
C LYS A 92 -0.79 -4.99 5.07
N TYR A 93 -0.16 -3.93 5.55
CA TYR A 93 0.43 -3.89 6.87
C TYR A 93 -0.66 -4.16 7.92
N ASN A 94 -0.31 -4.95 8.92
CA ASN A 94 -1.21 -5.28 10.02
C ASN A 94 -0.38 -5.26 11.29
N TYR A 95 -0.65 -4.28 12.17
CA TYR A 95 0.04 -4.10 13.44
C TYR A 95 -0.05 -5.34 14.37
N ARG A 96 -0.99 -6.26 14.13
CA ARG A 96 -1.10 -7.52 14.89
C ARG A 96 -0.25 -8.67 14.32
N HIS A 97 0.34 -8.50 13.14
CA HIS A 97 1.25 -9.48 12.53
C HIS A 97 2.69 -8.99 12.66
N GLU A 98 3.60 -9.93 12.96
CA GLU A 98 5.03 -9.65 13.12
C GLU A 98 5.68 -9.33 11.76
N HIS A 99 5.60 -8.07 11.33
CA HIS A 99 6.39 -7.54 10.22
C HIS A 99 7.83 -7.20 10.65
N ASN A 100 8.16 -7.38 11.93
CA ASN A 100 9.47 -7.12 12.55
C ASN A 100 10.62 -7.92 11.92
N THR A 101 10.31 -8.97 11.15
CA THR A 101 11.32 -9.76 10.42
C THR A 101 11.52 -9.32 8.98
N VAL A 102 10.69 -8.41 8.46
CA VAL A 102 10.79 -7.90 7.10
C VAL A 102 11.97 -6.96 7.01
N THR A 103 12.83 -7.21 6.03
CA THR A 103 14.03 -6.40 5.77
C THR A 103 14.16 -6.07 4.29
N VAL A 104 14.46 -4.81 4.03
CA VAL A 104 14.49 -4.21 2.71
C VAL A 104 15.93 -3.88 2.36
N ASN A 105 16.36 -4.24 1.15
CA ASN A 105 17.66 -3.85 0.63
C ASN A 105 17.78 -2.33 0.54
N GLU A 106 18.93 -1.78 0.92
CA GLU A 106 19.23 -0.35 0.82
C GLU A 106 18.93 0.20 -0.59
N GLU A 107 19.33 -0.51 -1.64
CA GLU A 107 19.06 -0.12 -3.03
C GLU A 107 17.58 0.04 -3.36
N ARG A 108 16.69 -0.66 -2.64
CA ARG A 108 15.23 -0.49 -2.75
C ARG A 108 14.72 0.58 -1.81
N ALA A 109 15.23 0.63 -0.58
CA ALA A 109 14.81 1.62 0.42
C ALA A 109 15.05 3.05 -0.07
N ILE A 110 16.20 3.34 -0.68
CA ILE A 110 16.52 4.67 -1.24
C ILE A 110 15.62 5.11 -2.42
N THR A 111 14.80 4.21 -2.97
CA THR A 111 13.82 4.58 -4.00
C THR A 111 12.52 5.10 -3.42
N ILE A 112 12.33 4.96 -2.10
CA ILE A 112 11.14 5.42 -1.40
C ILE A 112 11.32 6.91 -1.09
N PRO A 113 10.36 7.78 -1.46
CA PRO A 113 10.41 9.19 -1.08
C PRO A 113 10.53 9.35 0.43
N PHE A 114 11.23 10.40 0.87
CA PHE A 114 11.49 10.71 2.28
C PHE A 114 12.42 9.73 3.02
N PHE A 115 12.92 8.68 2.37
CA PHE A 115 13.92 7.81 2.96
C PHE A 115 15.34 8.24 2.61
N GLU A 116 16.16 8.49 3.62
CA GLU A 116 17.60 8.75 3.49
C GLU A 116 18.44 7.67 4.18
N VAL A 117 19.68 7.50 3.74
CA VAL A 117 20.60 6.50 4.31
C VAL A 117 21.01 6.91 5.73
N ASP A 118 20.40 6.29 6.74
CA ASP A 118 20.86 6.40 8.13
C ASP A 118 21.85 5.26 8.47
N GLN A 119 23.09 5.63 8.82
CA GLN A 119 24.13 4.67 9.23
C GLN A 119 23.82 3.96 10.56
N LYS A 120 22.99 4.53 11.42
CA LYS A 120 22.62 3.94 12.73
C LYS A 120 21.65 2.78 12.58
N LEU A 121 20.72 2.88 11.63
CA LEU A 121 19.68 1.87 11.37
C LEU A 121 20.18 0.78 10.39
N ARG A 122 21.21 1.11 9.61
CA ARG A 122 21.81 0.26 8.59
C ARG A 122 22.32 -1.07 9.15
N GLN A 123 21.80 -2.17 8.63
CA GLN A 123 22.23 -3.53 8.96
C GLN A 123 23.12 -4.11 7.87
N SER A 124 24.24 -4.74 8.26
CA SER A 124 25.07 -5.48 7.31
C SER A 124 24.42 -6.81 6.91
N SER A 125 24.28 -7.02 5.60
CA SER A 125 23.86 -8.30 5.03
C SER A 125 25.04 -9.30 5.04
N ASN A 126 24.73 -10.59 5.02
CA ASN A 126 25.75 -11.63 4.73
C ASN A 126 26.15 -11.67 3.24
N PHE A 127 25.47 -10.92 2.37
CA PHE A 127 25.76 -10.87 0.95
C PHE A 127 26.62 -9.66 0.61
N SER A 128 27.52 -9.84 -0.36
CA SER A 128 28.28 -8.76 -0.97
C SER A 128 27.91 -8.63 -2.44
N LYS A 129 27.99 -7.40 -2.94
CA LYS A 129 27.82 -7.07 -4.35
C LYS A 129 29.15 -6.55 -4.90
N ARG A 130 29.34 -6.66 -6.22
CA ARG A 130 30.49 -6.00 -6.86
C ARG A 130 30.17 -4.54 -7.10
N ASN A 131 31.05 -3.66 -6.64
CA ASN A 131 30.96 -2.23 -6.93
C ASN A 131 31.41 -1.96 -8.39
N LYS A 132 31.32 -0.69 -8.82
CA LYS A 132 31.72 -0.24 -10.17
C LYS A 132 33.21 -0.48 -10.48
N PHE A 133 34.03 -0.74 -9.48
CA PHE A 133 35.46 -1.03 -9.57
C PHE A 133 35.77 -2.54 -9.49
N GLY A 134 34.74 -3.39 -9.40
CA GLY A 134 34.88 -4.85 -9.36
C GLY A 134 35.18 -5.42 -7.98
N GLU A 135 35.23 -4.59 -6.94
CA GLU A 135 35.48 -5.00 -5.56
C GLU A 135 34.19 -5.45 -4.87
N PHE A 136 34.28 -6.42 -3.97
CA PHE A 136 33.13 -6.87 -3.19
C PHE A 136 32.88 -5.93 -2.02
N GLU A 137 31.71 -5.28 -2.01
CA GLU A 137 31.22 -4.47 -0.90
C GLU A 137 30.02 -5.15 -0.22
N PRO A 138 29.90 -5.06 1.12
CA PRO A 138 28.76 -5.62 1.83
C PRO A 138 27.47 -4.93 1.38
N MET A 139 26.43 -5.72 1.14
CA MET A 139 25.09 -5.20 0.95
C MET A 139 24.53 -4.78 2.30
N HIS A 140 23.67 -3.76 2.29
CA HIS A 140 23.05 -3.25 3.50
C HIS A 140 21.53 -3.36 3.42
N LEU A 141 20.92 -3.49 4.59
CA LEU A 141 19.51 -3.76 4.81
C LEU A 141 18.97 -2.81 5.88
N TYR A 142 17.68 -2.58 5.84
CA TYR A 142 16.92 -1.86 6.87
C TYR A 142 15.73 -2.72 7.29
N TYR A 143 15.34 -2.65 8.56
CA TYR A 143 14.07 -3.23 8.97
C TYR A 143 12.92 -2.38 8.42
N LEU A 144 11.80 -3.04 8.14
CA LEU A 144 10.62 -2.35 7.63
C LEU A 144 10.13 -1.26 8.60
N GLU A 145 10.14 -1.55 9.90
CA GLU A 145 9.69 -0.63 10.95
C GLU A 145 10.55 0.65 10.98
N ASP A 146 11.87 0.50 10.92
CA ASP A 146 12.81 1.63 10.83
C ASP A 146 12.53 2.52 9.61
N ILE A 147 12.23 1.92 8.45
CA ILE A 147 11.88 2.66 7.23
C ILE A 147 10.55 3.40 7.43
N VAL A 148 9.54 2.75 8.01
CA VAL A 148 8.23 3.35 8.27
C VAL A 148 8.38 4.56 9.19
N ASP A 149 9.10 4.42 10.30
CA ASP A 149 9.29 5.49 11.27
C ASP A 149 10.02 6.70 10.67
N CYS A 150 11.08 6.46 9.88
CA CYS A 150 11.78 7.53 9.15
C CYS A 150 10.83 8.26 8.19
N ILE A 151 10.09 7.52 7.37
CA ILE A 151 9.20 8.11 6.38
C ILE A 151 8.06 8.87 7.05
N GLU A 152 7.46 8.34 8.12
CA GLU A 152 6.36 9.01 8.82
C GLU A 152 6.80 10.34 9.40
N SER A 153 8.00 10.39 10.01
CA SER A 153 8.59 11.61 10.56
C SER A 153 8.86 12.66 9.48
N GLU A 154 9.51 12.27 8.38
CA GLU A 154 9.85 13.18 7.30
C GLU A 154 8.62 13.64 6.49
N PHE A 155 7.64 12.74 6.31
CA PHE A 155 6.39 13.08 5.66
C PHE A 155 5.55 14.03 6.52
N ALA A 156 5.56 13.88 7.85
CA ALA A 156 4.94 14.83 8.76
C ALA A 156 5.57 16.23 8.66
N GLY A 157 6.90 16.31 8.64
CA GLY A 157 7.59 17.58 8.40
C GLY A 157 7.20 18.22 7.06
N TRP A 158 7.12 17.41 5.99
CA TRP A 158 6.66 17.90 4.69
C TRP A 158 5.21 18.42 4.74
N VAL A 159 4.32 17.72 5.44
CA VAL A 159 2.92 18.13 5.63
C VAL A 159 2.85 19.50 6.32
N GLU A 160 3.57 19.69 7.42
CA GLU A 160 3.60 20.95 8.18
C GLU A 160 4.11 22.13 7.33
N GLU A 161 5.09 21.88 6.45
CA GLU A 161 5.70 22.94 5.63
C GLU A 161 4.88 23.31 4.37
N ASN A 162 4.14 22.35 3.81
CA ASN A 162 3.55 22.50 2.47
C ASN A 162 2.04 22.61 2.47
N LEU A 163 1.36 22.11 3.50
CA LEU A 163 -0.10 22.15 3.55
C LEU A 163 -0.59 23.39 4.29
N LYS A 164 -1.76 23.89 3.87
CA LYS A 164 -2.44 25.02 4.50
C LYS A 164 -3.75 24.57 5.09
N THR A 165 -4.06 25.11 6.25
CA THR A 165 -5.36 24.94 6.90
C THR A 165 -6.24 26.18 6.69
N ARG A 166 -7.55 25.97 6.82
CA ARG A 166 -8.57 27.01 6.93
C ARG A 166 -9.41 26.75 8.18
N GLU A 167 -10.05 27.80 8.69
CA GLU A 167 -11.06 27.67 9.74
C GLU A 167 -12.31 26.98 9.19
N ILE A 168 -12.94 26.16 10.03
CA ILE A 168 -14.23 25.52 9.73
C ILE A 168 -15.33 26.45 10.21
N SER A 169 -16.28 26.77 9.34
CA SER A 169 -17.42 27.60 9.71
C SER A 169 -18.42 26.83 10.58
N ASP A 170 -19.18 27.55 11.42
CA ASP A 170 -20.22 26.93 12.26
C ASP A 170 -21.27 26.18 11.41
N GLU A 171 -21.58 26.67 10.20
CA GLU A 171 -22.49 26.00 9.25
C GLU A 171 -21.96 24.63 8.79
N GLU A 172 -20.64 24.50 8.60
CA GLU A 172 -19.95 23.25 8.25
C GLU A 172 -19.80 22.29 9.45
N LYS A 173 -19.86 22.80 10.68
CA LYS A 173 -19.95 21.95 11.88
C LYS A 173 -21.38 21.45 12.10
N GLU A 174 -22.38 22.28 11.79
CA GLU A 174 -23.79 21.96 11.95
C GLU A 174 -24.31 20.97 10.89
N ASN A 175 -23.75 20.98 9.68
CA ASN A 175 -24.14 20.09 8.59
C ASN A 175 -23.56 18.66 8.71
N GLY A 176 -22.59 18.45 9.60
CA GLY A 176 -21.95 17.17 9.87
C GLY A 176 -20.83 16.78 8.91
N ASP A 177 -20.35 17.71 8.08
CA ASP A 177 -19.22 17.48 7.17
C ASP A 177 -17.89 17.34 7.94
N PHE A 178 -17.81 17.94 9.13
CA PHE A 178 -16.66 17.84 10.03
C PHE A 178 -17.09 17.49 11.46
N PRO A 179 -16.22 16.82 12.26
CA PRO A 179 -16.44 16.67 13.69
C PRO A 179 -16.62 18.03 14.38
N GLN A 180 -17.48 18.12 15.39
CA GLN A 180 -17.82 19.39 16.05
C GLN A 180 -16.62 20.01 16.78
N GLU A 181 -15.72 19.15 17.25
CA GLU A 181 -14.48 19.44 17.95
C GLU A 181 -13.38 20.03 17.05
N TRP A 182 -13.52 19.97 15.73
CA TRP A 182 -12.51 20.51 14.82
C TRP A 182 -12.68 22.00 14.60
N ASP A 183 -11.60 22.76 14.75
CA ASP A 183 -11.59 24.21 14.48
C ASP A 183 -10.98 24.55 13.12
N THR A 184 -10.16 23.66 12.56
CA THR A 184 -9.50 23.85 11.26
C THR A 184 -9.49 22.57 10.44
N CYS A 185 -9.50 22.73 9.12
CA CYS A 185 -9.30 21.64 8.17
C CYS A 185 -8.33 22.06 7.07
N LEU A 186 -7.83 21.10 6.29
CA LEU A 186 -7.03 21.40 5.12
C LEU A 186 -7.86 22.19 4.09
N THR A 187 -7.23 23.12 3.38
CA THR A 187 -7.85 23.70 2.18
C THR A 187 -8.05 22.61 1.11
N ASP A 188 -9.01 22.77 0.20
CA ASP A 188 -9.25 21.80 -0.88
C ASP A 188 -7.96 21.53 -1.69
N GLU A 189 -7.22 22.59 -2.03
CA GLU A 189 -5.92 22.51 -2.70
C GLU A 189 -4.90 21.69 -1.89
N SER A 190 -4.86 21.87 -0.56
CA SER A 190 -3.94 21.12 0.31
C SER A 190 -4.37 19.67 0.47
N ASN A 191 -5.67 19.39 0.44
CA ASN A 191 -6.21 18.05 0.52
C ASN A 191 -5.91 17.26 -0.76
N GLU A 192 -6.07 17.87 -1.93
CA GLU A 192 -5.69 17.26 -3.21
C GLU A 192 -4.16 17.00 -3.27
N LEU A 193 -3.36 17.99 -2.86
CA LEU A 193 -1.90 17.87 -2.82
C LEU A 193 -1.44 16.77 -1.85
N PHE A 194 -2.07 16.68 -0.67
CA PHE A 194 -1.81 15.62 0.30
C PHE A 194 -2.17 14.25 -0.28
N ALA A 195 -3.36 14.09 -0.85
CA ALA A 195 -3.82 12.83 -1.43
C ALA A 195 -2.91 12.35 -2.56
N GLU A 196 -2.46 13.25 -3.44
CA GLU A 196 -1.52 12.93 -4.50
C GLU A 196 -0.16 12.49 -3.92
N LYS A 197 0.41 13.27 -2.99
CA LYS A 197 1.71 12.97 -2.40
C LYS A 197 1.69 11.66 -1.60
N LYS A 198 0.64 11.45 -0.80
CA LYS A 198 0.39 10.22 -0.04
C LYS A 198 0.32 9.02 -0.99
N SER A 199 -0.47 9.11 -2.07
CA SER A 199 -0.58 8.01 -3.04
C SER A 199 0.75 7.68 -3.72
N GLN A 200 1.54 8.70 -4.10
CA GLN A 200 2.87 8.50 -4.68
C GLN A 200 3.83 7.81 -3.70
N LEU A 201 3.83 8.25 -2.44
CA LEU A 201 4.64 7.69 -1.37
C LEU A 201 4.28 6.23 -1.09
N GLU A 202 3.00 5.95 -0.86
CA GLU A 202 2.49 4.61 -0.55
C GLU A 202 2.78 3.62 -1.67
N LEU A 203 2.64 4.04 -2.94
CA LEU A 203 2.96 3.20 -4.08
C LEU A 203 4.45 2.88 -4.17
N ALA A 204 5.31 3.89 -3.99
CA ALA A 204 6.76 3.71 -4.01
C ALA A 204 7.23 2.81 -2.86
N PHE A 205 6.71 3.05 -1.65
CA PHE A 205 6.94 2.21 -0.48
C PHE A 205 6.50 0.77 -0.77
N ALA A 206 5.29 0.57 -1.26
CA ALA A 206 4.75 -0.76 -1.50
C ALA A 206 5.51 -1.54 -2.59
N LYS A 207 5.98 -0.86 -3.64
CA LYS A 207 6.85 -1.45 -4.68
C LYS A 207 8.23 -1.84 -4.13
N ALA A 208 8.81 -1.02 -3.24
CA ALA A 208 10.12 -1.28 -2.66
C ALA A 208 10.10 -2.42 -1.62
N THR A 209 9.08 -2.42 -0.75
CA THR A 209 9.02 -3.29 0.44
C THR A 209 8.16 -4.55 0.22
N GLY A 210 7.23 -4.52 -0.74
CA GLY A 210 6.20 -5.56 -0.91
C GLY A 210 5.11 -5.52 0.16
N VAL A 211 5.04 -4.44 0.95
CA VAL A 211 4.08 -4.18 2.02
C VAL A 211 3.40 -2.84 1.77
N PHE A 212 2.08 -2.81 1.86
CA PHE A 212 1.31 -1.57 1.77
C PHE A 212 1.09 -1.04 3.19
N TYR A 213 1.62 0.14 3.47
CA TYR A 213 1.43 0.87 4.71
C TYR A 213 0.72 2.18 4.39
N GLU A 214 -0.26 2.56 5.20
CA GLU A 214 -1.01 3.80 5.03
C GLU A 214 -0.35 4.90 5.86
N PHE A 215 0.27 5.87 5.20
CA PHE A 215 0.95 6.98 5.88
C PHE A 215 -0.05 8.07 6.25
N ASN A 216 0.05 8.59 7.47
CA ASN A 216 -0.84 9.67 7.94
C ASN A 216 -0.16 11.03 7.85
N GLY A 217 1.19 11.07 7.86
CA GLY A 217 1.95 12.31 7.74
C GLY A 217 1.72 13.24 8.92
N GLY A 218 1.59 12.67 10.13
CA GLY A 218 1.34 13.45 11.34
C GLY A 218 -0.04 14.09 11.42
N LEU A 219 -0.88 13.98 10.38
CA LEU A 219 -2.28 14.33 10.47
C LEU A 219 -2.95 13.34 11.42
N ILE A 220 -3.17 13.78 12.64
CA ILE A 220 -4.17 13.15 13.47
C ILE A 220 -5.49 13.55 12.83
N ILE A 221 -6.15 12.60 12.16
CA ILE A 221 -7.58 12.69 11.94
C ILE A 221 -8.18 12.58 13.36
N GLU A 222 -8.20 13.69 14.11
CA GLU A 222 -8.77 13.73 15.47
C GLU A 222 -10.27 13.54 15.45
#